data_AF-A0A847EU16-F1
#
_entry.id   AF-A0A847EU16-F1
#
_cell.length_a   1.000
_cell.length_b   1.000
_cell.length_c   1.000
_cell.angle_alpha   90.00
_cell.angle_beta   90.00
_cell.angle_gamma   90.00
#
_symmetry.space_group_name_H-M   'P 1'
#
loop_
_entity.id
_entity.type
_entity.pdbx_description
1 polymer ?
#
loop_
_entity_poly.entity_id
_entity_poly.type
_entity_poly.pdbx_seq_one_letter_code
_entity_poly.pdbx_strand_id
1 'polypeptide(L)'
;MNLIENVLQNWSSYELIMEGILILSILLTSLVAIYIFSKNRKILALSSISLAVLMLVIFIGIFIVDSILKIHVTEVFRTIPILSLLFILSNLGILLGFYTSKKKAKGFKLSSIRREFLKDSIKQTVFLALLGISTLLFLSPQTEVVLSISILSSVVTIWITYWISRYILK
;
A
#
# COMPACT_ATOMS: atom_id res chain seq x y z
N MET A 1 -16.37 -19.86 -16.67
CA MET A 1 -16.71 -18.66 -15.87
C MET A 1 -15.50 -17.76 -15.87
N ASN A 2 -15.61 -16.53 -16.39
CA ASN A 2 -14.50 -15.60 -16.34
C ASN A 2 -14.29 -15.16 -14.88
N LEU A 3 -13.05 -15.12 -14.45
CA LEU A 3 -12.66 -14.70 -13.09
C LEU A 3 -13.12 -13.27 -12.76
N ILE A 4 -13.09 -12.43 -13.80
CA ILE A 4 -13.62 -11.07 -13.78
C ILE A 4 -15.13 -11.11 -13.60
N GLU A 5 -15.86 -12.03 -14.24
CA GLU A 5 -17.31 -12.17 -14.05
C GLU A 5 -17.66 -12.60 -12.63
N ASN A 6 -16.93 -13.52 -11.99
CA ASN A 6 -17.26 -13.94 -10.61
C ASN A 6 -17.00 -12.84 -9.57
N VAL A 7 -15.92 -12.07 -9.71
CA VAL A 7 -15.63 -10.95 -8.80
C VAL A 7 -16.61 -9.78 -9.04
N LEU A 8 -17.01 -9.55 -10.29
CA LEU A 8 -17.94 -8.48 -10.65
C LEU A 8 -19.42 -8.86 -10.47
N GLN A 9 -19.79 -10.15 -10.52
CA GLN A 9 -21.19 -10.62 -10.44
C GLN A 9 -21.83 -10.37 -9.09
N ASN A 10 -21.03 -10.29 -8.03
CA ASN A 10 -21.54 -9.98 -6.70
C ASN A 10 -21.88 -8.50 -6.54
N TRP A 11 -21.44 -7.62 -7.45
CA TRP A 11 -21.50 -6.17 -7.27
C TRP A 11 -22.33 -5.51 -8.36
N SER A 12 -23.06 -4.46 -8.00
CA SER A 12 -23.68 -3.61 -9.01
C SER A 12 -22.61 -2.82 -9.77
N SER A 13 -22.85 -2.53 -11.05
CA SER A 13 -21.95 -1.68 -11.84
C SER A 13 -21.74 -0.30 -11.20
N TYR A 14 -22.73 0.20 -10.46
CA TYR A 14 -22.63 1.46 -9.74
C TYR A 14 -21.60 1.41 -8.60
N GLU A 15 -21.64 0.37 -7.77
CA GLU A 15 -20.70 0.23 -6.65
C GLU A 15 -19.26 0.08 -7.12
N LEU A 16 -19.04 -0.68 -8.20
CA LEU A 16 -17.73 -0.83 -8.84
C LEU A 16 -17.15 0.51 -9.30
N ILE A 17 -17.99 1.34 -9.94
CA ILE A 17 -17.58 2.66 -10.41
C ILE A 17 -17.24 3.57 -9.23
N MET A 18 -18.10 3.60 -8.20
CA MET A 18 -17.89 4.45 -7.03
C MET A 18 -16.64 4.07 -6.25
N GLU A 19 -16.39 2.78 -6.04
CA GLU A 19 -15.18 2.28 -5.38
C GLU A 19 -13.92 2.60 -6.21
N GLY A 20 -14.00 2.42 -7.53
CA GLY A 20 -12.92 2.80 -8.44
C GLY A 20 -12.59 4.29 -8.38
N ILE A 21 -13.60 5.15 -8.35
CA ILE A 21 -13.45 6.61 -8.19
C ILE A 21 -12.81 6.94 -6.84
N LEU A 22 -13.26 6.30 -5.75
CA LEU A 22 -12.70 6.50 -4.41
C LEU A 22 -11.20 6.16 -4.39
N ILE A 23 -10.82 4.97 -4.83
CA ILE A 23 -9.43 4.52 -4.86
C ILE A 23 -8.59 5.45 -5.75
N LEU A 24 -9.07 5.78 -6.94
CA LEU A 24 -8.37 6.67 -7.87
C LEU A 24 -8.18 8.06 -7.26
N SER A 25 -9.18 8.58 -6.54
CA SER A 25 -9.09 9.87 -5.86
C SER A 25 -8.01 9.86 -4.77
N ILE A 26 -7.89 8.78 -3.98
CA ILE A 26 -6.85 8.62 -2.95
C ILE A 26 -5.47 8.55 -3.61
N LEU A 27 -5.33 7.81 -4.72
CA LEU A 27 -4.08 7.69 -5.46
C LEU A 27 -3.64 9.05 -6.04
N LEU A 28 -4.54 9.78 -6.68
CA LEU A 28 -4.22 11.08 -7.28
C LEU A 28 -3.90 12.13 -6.22
N THR A 29 -4.73 12.24 -5.17
CA THR A 29 -4.51 13.22 -4.09
C THR A 29 -3.21 12.95 -3.35
N SER A 30 -2.86 11.69 -3.07
CA SER A 30 -1.59 11.34 -2.45
C SER A 30 -0.38 11.68 -3.32
N LEU A 31 -0.41 11.41 -4.62
CA LEU A 31 0.66 11.78 -5.55
C LEU A 31 0.83 13.30 -5.67
N VAL A 32 -0.29 14.04 -5.74
CA VAL A 32 -0.27 15.50 -5.75
C VAL A 32 0.35 16.03 -4.45
N ALA A 33 -0.04 15.52 -3.28
CA ALA A 33 0.54 15.90 -2.01
C ALA A 33 2.05 15.63 -1.98
N ILE A 34 2.49 14.41 -2.35
CA ILE A 34 3.90 14.04 -2.42
C ILE A 34 4.68 14.98 -3.33
N TYR A 35 4.13 15.35 -4.49
CA TYR A 35 4.76 16.29 -5.41
C TYR A 35 4.89 17.69 -4.80
N ILE A 36 3.83 18.21 -4.19
CA ILE A 36 3.82 19.55 -3.57
C ILE A 36 4.90 19.65 -2.47
N PHE A 37 5.00 18.65 -1.60
CA PHE A 37 5.94 18.68 -0.48
C PHE A 37 7.39 18.36 -0.88
N SER A 38 7.59 17.37 -1.75
CA SER A 38 8.94 16.99 -2.19
C SER A 38 9.51 17.97 -3.21
N LYS A 39 8.72 18.39 -4.20
CA LYS A 39 9.17 19.01 -5.46
C LYS A 39 10.28 18.20 -6.16
N ASN A 40 10.33 16.89 -5.93
CA ASN A 40 11.39 16.00 -6.42
C ASN A 40 10.81 14.86 -7.25
N ARG A 41 11.19 14.81 -8.53
CA ARG A 41 10.71 13.80 -9.49
C ARG A 41 11.12 12.37 -9.11
N LYS A 42 12.28 12.17 -8.47
CA LYS A 42 12.73 10.83 -8.04
C LYS A 42 11.85 10.27 -6.93
N ILE A 43 11.45 11.12 -5.96
CA ILE A 43 10.56 10.72 -4.87
C ILE A 43 9.16 10.48 -5.41
N LEU A 44 8.66 11.37 -6.27
CA LEU A 44 7.37 11.16 -6.94
C LEU A 44 7.34 9.84 -7.70
N ALA A 45 8.36 9.55 -8.52
CA ALA A 45 8.45 8.30 -9.28
C ALA A 45 8.46 7.06 -8.36
N LEU A 46 9.25 7.10 -7.28
CA LEU A 46 9.28 6.01 -6.30
C LEU A 46 7.90 5.79 -5.66
N SER A 47 7.21 6.87 -5.26
CA SER A 47 5.87 6.78 -4.69
C SER A 47 4.83 6.29 -5.69
N SER A 48 4.85 6.75 -6.94
CA SER A 48 3.96 6.28 -8.00
C SER A 48 4.14 4.78 -8.26
N ILE A 49 5.38 4.31 -8.33
CA ILE A 49 5.68 2.88 -8.50
C ILE A 49 5.21 2.09 -7.27
N SER A 50 5.46 2.61 -6.06
CA SER A 50 5.01 1.97 -4.82
C SER A 50 3.49 1.78 -4.79
N LEU A 51 2.72 2.81 -5.12
CA LEU A 51 1.26 2.74 -5.18
C LEU A 51 0.76 1.81 -6.28
N ALA A 52 1.39 1.80 -7.46
CA ALA A 52 1.03 0.87 -8.54
C ALA A 52 1.32 -0.59 -8.15
N VAL A 53 2.48 -0.85 -7.54
CA VAL A 53 2.83 -2.17 -6.99
C VAL A 53 1.81 -2.59 -5.94
N LEU A 54 1.37 -1.69 -5.06
CA LEU A 54 0.35 -2.01 -4.06
C LEU A 54 -0.92 -2.54 -4.72
N MET A 55 -1.47 -1.83 -5.71
CA MET A 55 -2.70 -2.23 -6.38
C MET A 55 -2.57 -3.60 -7.05
N LEU A 56 -1.40 -3.89 -7.65
CA LEU A 56 -1.11 -5.21 -8.22
C LEU A 56 -1.05 -6.30 -7.15
N VAL A 57 -0.37 -6.04 -6.03
CA VAL A 57 -0.23 -7.02 -4.94
C VAL A 57 -1.60 -7.31 -4.29
N ILE A 58 -2.44 -6.29 -4.11
CA ILE A 58 -3.81 -6.46 -3.59
C ILE A 58 -4.64 -7.33 -4.54
N PHE A 59 -4.58 -7.04 -5.84
CA PHE A 59 -5.30 -7.82 -6.84
C PHE A 59 -4.88 -9.29 -6.81
N ILE A 60 -3.57 -9.57 -6.74
CA ILE A 60 -3.03 -10.92 -6.59
C ILE A 60 -3.47 -11.56 -5.26
N GLY A 61 -3.50 -10.80 -4.17
CA GLY A 61 -3.93 -11.27 -2.86
C GLY A 61 -5.38 -11.73 -2.84
N ILE A 62 -6.28 -10.92 -3.39
CA ILE A 62 -7.71 -11.27 -3.53
C ILE A 62 -7.87 -12.50 -4.42
N PHE A 63 -7.13 -12.56 -5.53
CA PHE A 63 -7.14 -13.70 -6.44
C PHE A 63 -6.78 -15.01 -5.75
N ILE A 64 -5.70 -15.01 -4.95
CA ILE A 64 -5.26 -16.19 -4.19
C ILE A 64 -6.35 -16.64 -3.22
N VAL A 65 -7.01 -15.71 -2.54
CA VAL A 65 -8.03 -16.03 -1.53
C VAL A 65 -9.29 -16.63 -2.17
N ASP A 66 -9.74 -16.09 -3.29
CA ASP A 66 -10.90 -16.62 -4.01
C ASP A 66 -10.59 -17.99 -4.64
N SER A 67 -9.49 -18.09 -5.40
CA SER A 67 -9.21 -19.28 -6.22
C SER A 67 -8.57 -20.44 -5.44
N ILE A 68 -7.69 -20.15 -4.48
CA ILE A 68 -6.93 -21.19 -3.76
C ILE A 68 -7.59 -21.51 -2.41
N LEU A 69 -7.92 -20.47 -1.63
CA LEU A 69 -8.52 -20.66 -0.30
C LEU A 69 -10.04 -20.89 -0.36
N LYS A 70 -10.67 -20.68 -1.52
CA LYS A 70 -12.12 -20.84 -1.76
C LYS A 70 -12.97 -20.03 -0.77
N ILE A 71 -12.46 -18.87 -0.34
CA ILE A 71 -13.21 -17.96 0.52
C ILE A 71 -14.02 -17.03 -0.37
N HIS A 72 -15.34 -17.00 -0.16
CA HIS A 72 -16.22 -16.11 -0.90
C HIS A 72 -15.90 -14.64 -0.61
N VAL A 73 -15.62 -13.89 -1.67
CA VAL A 73 -15.37 -12.44 -1.60
C VAL A 73 -16.69 -11.71 -1.32
N THR A 74 -16.83 -11.24 -0.07
CA THR A 74 -17.98 -10.46 0.40
C THR A 74 -17.68 -8.95 0.36
N GLU A 75 -18.68 -8.11 0.68
CA GLU A 75 -18.53 -6.65 0.71
C GLU A 75 -17.41 -6.16 1.64
N VAL A 76 -17.08 -6.90 2.70
CA VAL A 76 -16.02 -6.53 3.66
C VAL A 76 -14.64 -6.45 2.97
N PHE A 77 -14.43 -7.21 1.88
CA PHE A 77 -13.19 -7.19 1.10
C PHE A 77 -12.94 -5.86 0.39
N ARG A 78 -13.97 -5.01 0.24
CA ARG A 78 -13.83 -3.62 -0.27
C ARG A 78 -12.91 -2.77 0.60
N THR A 79 -12.77 -3.12 1.88
CA THR A 79 -11.89 -2.37 2.80
C THR A 79 -10.40 -2.67 2.61
N ILE A 80 -10.03 -3.75 1.90
CA ILE A 80 -8.63 -4.14 1.65
C ILE A 80 -7.82 -3.02 0.97
N PRO A 81 -8.25 -2.47 -0.18
CA PRO A 81 -7.55 -1.37 -0.82
C PRO A 81 -7.39 -0.15 0.08
N ILE A 82 -8.43 0.19 0.86
CA ILE A 82 -8.42 1.35 1.76
C ILE A 82 -7.38 1.17 2.89
N LEU A 83 -7.42 0.04 3.60
CA LEU A 83 -6.49 -0.26 4.69
C LEU A 83 -5.05 -0.34 4.19
N SER A 84 -4.85 -1.01 3.05
CA SER A 84 -3.52 -1.17 2.47
C SER A 84 -2.94 0.16 1.99
N LEU A 85 -3.77 1.03 1.42
CA LEU A 85 -3.38 2.40 1.06
C LEU A 85 -2.98 3.20 2.30
N LEU A 86 -3.73 3.10 3.40
CA LEU A 86 -3.39 3.77 4.65
C LEU A 86 -2.00 3.34 5.16
N PHE A 87 -1.71 2.05 5.13
CA PHE A 87 -0.40 1.53 5.55
C PHE A 87 0.72 1.98 4.61
N ILE A 88 0.57 1.87 3.28
CA ILE A 88 1.64 2.29 2.38
C ILE A 88 1.85 3.81 2.41
N LEU A 89 0.78 4.60 2.53
CA LEU A 89 0.86 6.06 2.57
C LEU A 89 1.53 6.56 3.84
N SER A 90 1.35 5.88 4.98
CA SER A 90 2.12 6.21 6.19
C SER A 90 3.62 5.93 5.99
N ASN A 91 3.99 4.85 5.30
CA ASN A 91 5.39 4.55 4.98
C ASN A 91 6.02 5.59 4.06
N LEU A 92 5.32 5.93 2.97
CA LEU A 92 5.72 6.98 2.04
C LEU A 92 5.73 8.37 2.70
N GLY A 93 4.82 8.60 3.64
CA GLY A 93 4.75 9.83 4.45
C GLY A 93 5.99 10.01 5.31
N ILE A 94 6.48 8.94 5.95
CA ILE A 94 7.72 8.98 6.74
C ILE A 94 8.93 9.28 5.84
N LEU A 95 9.04 8.60 4.68
CA LEU A 95 10.08 8.89 3.68
C LEU A 95 10.05 10.37 3.24
N LEU A 96 8.85 10.87 2.93
CA LEU A 96 8.64 12.25 2.51
C LEU A 96 9.01 13.23 3.63
N GLY A 97 8.61 12.96 4.87
CA GLY A 97 8.94 13.78 6.04
C GLY A 97 10.44 13.84 6.33
N PHE A 98 11.15 12.72 6.19
CA PHE A 98 12.60 12.70 6.29
C PHE A 98 13.26 13.54 5.18
N TYR A 99 12.81 13.38 3.93
CA TYR A 99 13.34 14.16 2.83
C TYR A 99 13.09 15.67 3.02
N THR A 100 11.86 16.07 3.35
CA THR A 100 11.51 17.49 3.46
C THR A 100 12.23 18.18 4.61
N SER A 101 12.48 17.47 5.72
CA SER A 101 13.24 18.00 6.87
C SER A 101 14.74 18.12 6.59
N LYS A 102 15.34 17.21 5.82
CA LYS A 102 16.78 17.17 5.58
C LYS A 102 17.24 17.78 4.25
N LYS A 103 16.36 18.04 3.29
CA LYS A 103 16.73 18.55 1.96
C LYS A 103 17.48 19.90 1.97
N LYS A 104 17.35 20.69 3.03
CA LYS A 104 18.04 22.00 3.20
C LYS A 104 19.36 21.90 3.98
N ALA A 105 19.71 20.73 4.51
CA ALA A 105 20.94 20.57 5.28
C ALA A 105 22.18 20.58 4.37
N LYS A 106 23.26 21.24 4.82
CA LYS A 106 24.55 21.21 4.11
C LYS A 106 25.06 19.77 4.00
N GLY A 107 25.46 19.37 2.78
CA GLY A 107 26.00 18.03 2.54
C GLY A 107 24.97 16.91 2.43
N PHE A 108 23.68 17.22 2.29
CA PHE A 108 22.63 16.22 2.10
C PHE A 108 22.86 15.38 0.84
N LYS A 109 22.94 14.07 1.00
CA LYS A 109 23.02 13.10 -0.10
C LYS A 109 21.72 12.30 -0.17
N LEU A 110 21.19 12.10 -1.38
CA LEU A 110 19.96 11.30 -1.58
C LEU A 110 20.11 9.87 -1.04
N SER A 111 21.32 9.31 -1.09
CA SER A 111 21.66 7.99 -0.54
C SER A 111 21.44 7.86 0.97
N SER A 112 21.40 8.98 1.72
CA SER A 112 21.06 8.99 3.15
C SER A 112 19.59 8.66 3.38
N ILE A 113 18.70 9.04 2.46
CA ILE A 113 17.26 8.72 2.51
C ILE A 113 17.07 7.21 2.55
N ARG A 114 17.83 6.45 1.75
CA ARG A 114 17.71 4.99 1.68
C ARG A 114 18.01 4.31 3.03
N ARG A 115 19.01 4.81 3.77
CA ARG A 115 19.37 4.26 5.08
C ARG A 115 18.27 4.49 6.10
N GLU A 116 17.67 5.67 6.09
CA GLU A 116 16.56 5.96 6.98
C GLU A 116 15.31 5.18 6.57
N PHE A 117 15.02 5.14 5.28
CA PHE A 117 13.89 4.40 4.74
C PHE A 117 13.92 2.91 5.09
N LEU A 118 15.11 2.29 5.14
CA LEU A 118 15.26 0.92 5.63
C LEU A 118 14.82 0.79 7.09
N LYS A 119 15.31 1.68 7.97
CA LYS A 119 14.97 1.64 9.41
C LYS A 119 13.47 1.81 9.60
N ASP A 120 12.86 2.73 8.86
CA ASP A 120 11.43 3.00 8.99
C ASP A 120 10.58 1.88 8.39
N SER A 121 11.02 1.27 7.28
CA SER A 121 10.40 0.07 6.72
C SER A 121 10.42 -1.11 7.70
N ILE A 122 11.51 -1.30 8.43
CA ILE A 122 11.61 -2.32 9.49
C ILE A 122 10.63 -2.01 10.61
N LYS A 123 10.65 -0.79 11.17
CA LYS A 123 9.73 -0.38 12.24
C LYS A 123 8.27 -0.57 11.83
N GLN A 124 7.93 -0.21 10.60
CA GLN A 124 6.58 -0.33 10.10
C GLN A 124 6.17 -1.78 9.85
N THR A 125 7.07 -2.62 9.36
CA THR A 125 6.83 -4.06 9.23
C THR A 125 6.56 -4.68 10.61
N VAL A 126 7.36 -4.33 11.62
CA VAL A 126 7.16 -4.78 13.01
C VAL A 126 5.81 -4.30 13.55
N PHE A 127 5.47 -3.03 13.35
CA PHE A 127 4.17 -2.47 13.76
C PHE A 127 3.00 -3.23 13.10
N LEU A 128 3.06 -3.47 11.79
CA LEU A 128 2.00 -4.20 11.08
C LEU A 128 1.91 -5.67 11.51
N ALA A 129 3.04 -6.31 11.79
CA ALA A 129 3.05 -7.68 12.31
C ALA A 129 2.41 -7.75 13.70
N LEU A 130 2.75 -6.82 14.59
CA LEU A 130 2.14 -6.72 15.93
C LEU A 130 0.64 -6.41 15.84
N LEU A 131 0.23 -5.53 14.93
CA LEU A 131 -1.18 -5.21 14.66
C LEU A 131 -1.95 -6.46 14.21
N GLY A 132 -1.36 -7.25 13.31
CA GLY A 132 -1.95 -8.53 12.91
C GLY A 132 -2.12 -9.44 14.11
N ILE A 133 -1.04 -9.77 14.81
CA ILE A 133 -1.06 -10.69 15.96
C ILE A 133 -2.06 -10.25 17.03
N SER A 134 -2.15 -8.96 17.34
CA SER A 134 -3.04 -8.45 18.38
C SER A 134 -4.52 -8.54 18.02
N THR A 135 -4.86 -8.57 16.73
CA THR A 135 -6.25 -8.55 16.25
C THR A 135 -6.76 -9.92 15.82
N LEU A 136 -5.88 -10.88 15.53
CA LEU A 136 -6.25 -12.27 15.15
C LEU A 136 -7.17 -12.95 16.17
N LEU A 137 -7.09 -12.62 17.46
CA LEU A 137 -7.89 -13.25 18.52
C LEU A 137 -9.29 -12.67 18.72
N PHE A 138 -9.59 -11.51 18.11
CA PHE A 138 -10.81 -10.74 18.40
C PHE A 138 -11.71 -10.51 17.18
N LEU A 139 -11.26 -10.91 15.99
CA LEU A 139 -11.95 -10.64 14.74
C LEU A 139 -12.77 -11.84 14.26
N SER A 140 -13.83 -11.53 13.50
CA SER A 140 -14.55 -12.57 12.76
C SER A 140 -13.63 -13.17 11.68
N PRO A 141 -13.82 -14.44 11.28
CA PRO A 141 -12.95 -15.08 10.27
C PRO A 141 -12.85 -14.30 8.95
N GLN A 142 -13.93 -13.64 8.52
CA GLN A 142 -13.90 -12.82 7.30
C GLN A 142 -13.05 -11.55 7.49
N THR A 143 -13.19 -10.89 8.64
CA THR A 143 -12.41 -9.67 8.95
C THR A 143 -10.93 -10.00 9.16
N GLU A 144 -10.63 -11.17 9.72
CA GLU A 144 -9.27 -11.68 9.89
C GLU A 144 -8.55 -11.83 8.54
N VAL A 145 -9.22 -12.42 7.55
CA VAL A 145 -8.70 -12.57 6.18
C VAL A 145 -8.45 -11.22 5.53
N VAL A 146 -9.43 -10.31 5.62
CA VAL A 146 -9.32 -8.95 5.07
C VAL A 146 -8.12 -8.20 5.66
N LEU A 147 -7.95 -8.25 6.97
CA LEU A 147 -6.83 -7.59 7.65
C LEU A 147 -5.50 -8.24 7.27
N SER A 148 -5.45 -9.57 7.21
CA SER A 148 -4.27 -10.34 6.83
C SER A 148 -3.80 -10.01 5.42
N ILE A 149 -4.72 -9.97 4.44
CA ILE A 149 -4.40 -9.58 3.07
C ILE A 149 -3.88 -8.14 3.03
N SER A 150 -4.51 -7.23 3.79
CA SER A 150 -4.12 -5.82 3.81
C SER A 150 -2.70 -5.63 4.37
N ILE A 151 -2.39 -6.32 5.48
CA ILE A 151 -1.06 -6.30 6.11
C ILE A 151 -0.03 -6.92 5.17
N LEU A 152 -0.28 -8.12 4.65
CA LEU A 152 0.66 -8.82 3.76
C LEU A 152 0.93 -8.02 2.49
N SER A 153 -0.11 -7.48 1.87
CA SER A 153 0.02 -6.65 0.66
C SER A 153 0.87 -5.41 0.91
N SER A 154 0.66 -4.78 2.07
CA SER A 154 1.42 -3.60 2.48
C SER A 154 2.88 -3.93 2.76
N VAL A 155 3.16 -4.99 3.52
CA VAL A 155 4.54 -5.43 3.84
C VAL A 155 5.30 -5.78 2.57
N VAL A 156 4.71 -6.59 1.68
CA VAL A 156 5.32 -6.94 0.38
C VAL A 156 5.63 -5.67 -0.41
N THR A 157 4.69 -4.73 -0.48
CA THR A 157 4.87 -3.47 -1.20
C THR A 157 5.98 -2.60 -0.59
N ILE A 158 6.06 -2.50 0.74
CA ILE A 158 7.12 -1.75 1.44
C ILE A 158 8.49 -2.29 1.03
N TRP A 159 8.67 -3.62 1.06
CA TRP A 159 9.95 -4.24 0.71
C TRP A 159 10.30 -4.10 -0.77
N ILE A 160 9.32 -4.25 -1.67
CA ILE A 160 9.51 -3.98 -3.10
C ILE A 160 9.91 -2.52 -3.32
N THR A 161 9.24 -1.58 -2.64
CA THR A 161 9.54 -0.15 -2.73
C THR A 161 10.96 0.15 -2.24
N TYR A 162 11.37 -0.43 -1.11
CA TYR A 162 12.74 -0.32 -0.62
C TYR A 162 13.75 -0.88 -1.64
N TRP A 163 13.46 -2.01 -2.26
CA TRP A 163 14.34 -2.59 -3.27
C TRP A 163 14.46 -1.69 -4.50
N ILE A 164 13.35 -1.18 -5.03
CA ILE A 164 13.29 -0.25 -6.17
C ILE A 164 14.00 1.08 -5.84
N SER A 165 13.93 1.53 -4.58
CA SER A 165 14.62 2.75 -4.14
C SER A 165 16.13 2.73 -4.40
N ARG A 166 16.76 1.54 -4.45
CA ARG A 166 18.18 1.37 -4.78
C ARG A 166 18.53 1.83 -6.20
N TYR A 167 17.57 1.78 -7.12
CA TYR A 167 17.76 2.15 -8.51
C TYR A 167 17.40 3.62 -8.75
N ILE A 168 16.34 4.11 -8.09
CA ILE A 168 15.84 5.48 -8.29
C ILE A 168 16.62 6.52 -7.47
N LEU A 169 16.96 6.20 -6.22
CA LEU A 169 17.61 7.13 -5.29
C LEU A 169 19.15 7.02 -5.28
N LYS A 170 19.74 6.63 -6.41
CA LYS A 170 21.19 6.74 -6.63
C LYS A 170 21.64 8.21 -6.57
#